data_AF-A1TSU7-F1
#
_entry.id   AF-A1TSU7-F1
#
_cell.length_a   1.000
_cell.length_b   1.000
_cell.length_c   1.000
_cell.angle_alpha   90.00
_cell.angle_beta   90.00
_cell.angle_gamma   90.00
#
_symmetry.space_group_name_H-M   'P 1'
#
loop_
_entity.id
_entity.type
_entity.pdbx_description
1 polymer ?
#
loop_
_entity_poly.entity_id
_entity_poly.type
_entity_poly.pdbx_seq_one_letter_code
_entity_poly.pdbx_strand_id
1 'polypeptide(L)'
;MNKAIGYVADLWHREPPADERAIARVESELDVVFPVDYREFLLWSNGGQAQVGSAYFSFWRVWDIVDRNISASIKKYMSPLFVGIGTNGGGECYALDYSDDISSPNFVIVPLGDLDHASKFVIASSLAGVFEKSLNGDFSDADYNDNEIGPLTEEMLNIRRKNIMYEAENYWQKKEYSKFIALLSKSELDLTDLMRKKIDMAKKKIKQNN
;
A
#
# COMPACT_ATOMS: atom_id res chain seq x y z
N MET A 1 -20.64 -11.35 -14.65
CA MET A 1 -20.28 -10.36 -13.61
C MET A 1 -18.78 -10.34 -13.54
N ASN A 2 -18.15 -9.15 -13.58
CA ASN A 2 -16.71 -9.00 -13.41
C ASN A 2 -16.22 -9.80 -12.19
N LYS A 3 -15.16 -10.61 -12.34
CA LYS A 3 -14.66 -11.50 -11.27
C LYS A 3 -14.19 -10.70 -10.05
N ALA A 4 -13.56 -9.53 -10.26
CA ALA A 4 -13.13 -8.63 -9.19
C ALA A 4 -14.30 -8.12 -8.36
N ILE A 5 -15.39 -7.70 -9.00
CA ILE A 5 -16.62 -7.30 -8.28
C ILE A 5 -17.16 -8.46 -7.43
N GLY A 6 -17.15 -9.68 -7.98
CA GLY A 6 -17.59 -10.87 -7.25
C GLY A 6 -16.82 -11.13 -5.96
N TYR A 7 -15.54 -10.78 -5.88
CA TYR A 7 -14.72 -10.94 -4.68
C TYR A 7 -15.08 -9.97 -3.53
N VAL A 8 -15.62 -8.79 -3.85
CA VAL A 8 -15.74 -7.70 -2.87
C VAL A 8 -17.17 -7.17 -2.69
N ALA A 9 -18.14 -7.69 -3.45
CA ALA A 9 -19.50 -7.12 -3.53
C ALA A 9 -20.18 -6.90 -2.18
N ASP A 10 -19.94 -7.80 -1.22
CA ASP A 10 -20.60 -7.79 0.11
C ASP A 10 -19.84 -6.98 1.18
N LEU A 11 -18.61 -6.54 0.90
CA LEU A 11 -17.74 -5.83 1.85
C LEU A 11 -17.29 -4.45 1.38
N TRP A 12 -17.46 -4.13 0.09
CA TRP A 12 -16.97 -2.88 -0.46
C TRP A 12 -17.82 -1.70 -0.02
N HIS A 13 -17.20 -0.70 0.60
CA HIS A 13 -17.82 0.60 0.82
C HIS A 13 -17.82 1.35 -0.51
N ARG A 14 -18.89 1.13 -1.27
CA ARG A 14 -19.04 1.64 -2.63
C ARG A 14 -19.35 3.13 -2.68
N GLU A 15 -18.78 3.76 -3.69
CA GLU A 15 -19.21 5.05 -4.20
C GLU A 15 -20.20 4.84 -5.36
N PRO A 16 -21.02 5.86 -5.72
CA PRO A 16 -21.83 5.79 -6.92
C PRO A 16 -20.99 5.44 -8.16
N PRO A 17 -21.53 4.65 -9.11
CA PRO A 17 -20.88 4.35 -10.39
C PRO A 17 -20.27 5.56 -11.10
N ALA A 18 -19.13 5.36 -11.75
CA ALA A 18 -18.57 6.34 -12.66
C ALA A 18 -19.39 6.39 -13.96
N ASP A 19 -19.36 7.53 -14.66
CA ASP A 19 -19.87 7.65 -16.01
C ASP A 19 -18.78 7.26 -17.03
N GLU A 20 -19.15 6.57 -18.10
CA GLU A 20 -18.24 6.16 -19.18
C GLU A 20 -17.43 7.32 -19.76
N ARG A 21 -18.04 8.51 -19.87
CA ARG A 21 -17.37 9.73 -20.35
C ARG A 21 -16.35 10.24 -19.37
N ALA A 22 -16.59 10.09 -18.07
CA ALA A 22 -15.63 10.48 -17.04
C ALA A 22 -14.39 9.58 -17.10
N ILE A 23 -14.58 8.28 -17.28
CA ILE A 23 -13.47 7.33 -17.46
C ILE A 23 -12.70 7.65 -18.74
N ALA A 24 -13.38 7.77 -19.88
CA ALA A 24 -12.74 8.06 -21.17
C ALA A 24 -11.97 9.40 -21.16
N ARG A 25 -12.49 10.40 -20.45
CA ARG A 25 -11.80 11.68 -20.27
C ARG A 25 -10.49 11.51 -19.50
N VAL A 26 -10.51 10.77 -18.39
CA VAL A 26 -9.32 10.56 -17.56
C VAL A 26 -8.28 9.70 -18.28
N GLU A 27 -8.70 8.65 -18.99
CA GLU A 27 -7.85 7.88 -19.91
C GLU A 27 -7.16 8.79 -20.93
N SER A 28 -7.92 9.69 -21.57
CA SER A 28 -7.37 10.65 -22.53
C SER A 28 -6.43 11.69 -21.89
N GLU A 29 -6.68 12.13 -20.66
CA GLU A 29 -5.82 13.10 -19.96
C GLU A 29 -4.49 12.46 -19.50
N LEU A 30 -4.51 11.16 -19.20
CA LEU A 30 -3.35 10.38 -18.77
C LEU A 30 -2.59 9.71 -19.94
N ASP A 31 -3.16 9.71 -21.15
CA ASP A 31 -2.66 9.01 -22.34
C ASP A 31 -2.50 7.50 -22.11
N VAL A 32 -3.48 6.89 -21.44
CA VAL A 32 -3.55 5.44 -21.16
C VAL A 32 -4.96 4.90 -21.36
N VAL A 33 -5.09 3.58 -21.49
CA VAL A 33 -6.38 2.89 -21.46
C VAL A 33 -6.43 2.02 -20.21
N PHE A 34 -7.45 2.18 -19.39
CA PHE A 34 -7.57 1.37 -18.18
C PHE A 34 -7.89 -0.09 -18.52
N PRO A 35 -7.36 -1.05 -17.73
CA PRO A 35 -7.74 -2.45 -17.85
C PRO A 35 -9.26 -2.64 -17.82
N VAL A 36 -9.77 -3.54 -18.66
CA VAL A 36 -11.21 -3.80 -18.79
C VAL A 36 -11.86 -4.10 -17.44
N ASP A 37 -11.19 -4.90 -16.60
CA ASP A 37 -11.74 -5.29 -15.31
C ASP A 37 -11.75 -4.15 -14.29
N TYR A 38 -10.79 -3.21 -14.35
CA TYR A 38 -10.80 -1.97 -13.56
C TYR A 38 -11.83 -0.96 -14.08
N ARG A 39 -12.01 -0.84 -15.40
CA ARG A 39 -13.07 -0.01 -15.98
C ARG A 39 -14.45 -0.48 -15.54
N GLU A 40 -14.73 -1.76 -15.69
CA GLU A 40 -15.98 -2.38 -15.21
C GLU A 40 -16.16 -2.19 -13.70
N PHE A 41 -15.06 -2.23 -12.93
CA PHE A 41 -15.10 -1.93 -11.50
C PHE A 41 -15.49 -0.48 -11.23
N LEU A 42 -14.94 0.50 -11.95
CA LEU A 42 -15.29 1.93 -11.82
C LEU A 42 -16.77 2.19 -12.19
N LEU A 43 -17.29 1.50 -13.19
CA LEU A 43 -18.71 1.54 -13.59
C LEU A 43 -19.63 0.88 -12.56
N TRP A 44 -19.08 0.11 -11.63
CA TRP A 44 -19.83 -0.44 -10.50
C TRP A 44 -19.64 0.37 -9.23
N SER A 45 -18.43 0.85 -8.95
CA SER A 45 -18.08 1.69 -7.82
C SER A 45 -16.96 2.63 -8.25
N ASN A 46 -17.25 3.93 -8.29
CA ASN A 46 -16.24 4.91 -8.66
C ASN A 46 -15.26 5.15 -7.51
N GLY A 47 -14.29 4.26 -7.34
CA GLY A 47 -13.45 4.21 -6.15
C GLY A 47 -14.16 3.49 -5.01
N GLY A 48 -13.95 3.95 -3.79
CA GLY A 48 -14.45 3.31 -2.57
C GLY A 48 -13.35 2.54 -1.86
N GLN A 49 -13.73 1.82 -0.80
CA GLN A 49 -12.73 1.21 0.06
C GLN A 49 -13.23 -0.06 0.77
N ALA A 50 -12.29 -0.94 1.13
CA ALA A 50 -12.56 -2.07 2.00
C ALA A 50 -11.28 -2.72 2.50
N GLN A 51 -11.40 -3.44 3.62
CA GLN A 51 -10.48 -4.52 3.94
C GLN A 51 -10.85 -5.75 3.09
N VAL A 52 -9.94 -6.19 2.22
CA VAL A 52 -10.12 -7.38 1.36
C VAL A 52 -9.04 -8.38 1.73
N GLY A 53 -9.37 -9.37 2.57
CA GLY A 53 -8.36 -10.31 3.08
C GLY A 53 -7.24 -9.59 3.83
N SER A 54 -6.00 -9.81 3.42
CA SER A 54 -4.80 -9.27 4.08
C SER A 54 -4.41 -7.85 3.65
N ALA A 55 -5.19 -7.17 2.82
CA ALA A 55 -4.91 -5.80 2.42
C ALA A 55 -6.14 -4.88 2.49
N TYR A 56 -5.91 -3.62 2.83
CA TYR A 56 -6.87 -2.53 2.73
C TYR A 56 -6.71 -1.83 1.38
N PHE A 57 -7.83 -1.57 0.73
CA PHE A 57 -7.89 -0.84 -0.53
C PHE A 57 -8.72 0.42 -0.34
N SER A 58 -8.21 1.55 -0.80
CA SER A 58 -8.89 2.84 -0.89
C SER A 58 -8.67 3.40 -2.29
N PHE A 59 -9.54 3.01 -3.22
CA PHE A 59 -9.45 3.45 -4.59
C PHE A 59 -10.00 4.85 -4.77
N TRP A 60 -9.28 5.66 -5.53
CA TRP A 60 -9.66 7.01 -5.83
C TRP A 60 -10.83 7.02 -6.81
N ARG A 61 -11.66 8.06 -6.70
CA ARG A 61 -12.67 8.35 -7.72
C ARG A 61 -11.93 8.71 -9.01
N VAL A 62 -12.49 8.33 -10.15
CA VAL A 62 -11.83 8.48 -11.45
C VAL A 62 -11.38 9.92 -11.72
N TRP A 63 -12.20 10.91 -11.36
CA TRP A 63 -11.88 12.33 -11.53
C TRP A 63 -10.81 12.86 -10.56
N ASP A 64 -10.52 12.15 -9.48
CA ASP A 64 -9.43 12.52 -8.56
C ASP A 64 -8.08 11.95 -9.01
N ILE A 65 -8.06 10.98 -9.96
CA ILE A 65 -6.83 10.27 -10.36
C ILE A 65 -5.78 11.24 -10.91
N VAL A 66 -6.16 12.13 -11.84
CA VAL A 66 -5.23 13.07 -12.49
C VAL A 66 -4.58 13.99 -11.46
N ASP A 67 -5.40 14.69 -10.67
CA ASP A 67 -4.91 15.63 -9.66
C ASP A 67 -4.04 14.95 -8.61
N ARG A 68 -4.39 13.72 -8.19
CA ARG A 68 -3.60 12.97 -7.22
C ARG A 68 -2.25 12.54 -7.78
N ASN A 69 -2.19 12.05 -9.02
CA ASN A 69 -0.93 11.72 -9.68
C ASN A 69 -0.01 12.93 -9.84
N ILE A 70 -0.57 14.10 -10.14
CA ILE A 70 0.16 15.38 -10.20
C ILE A 70 0.68 15.75 -8.81
N SER A 71 -0.20 15.76 -7.80
CA SER A 71 0.15 16.18 -6.44
C SER A 71 1.24 15.31 -5.81
N ALA A 72 1.22 14.00 -6.08
CA ALA A 72 2.22 13.04 -5.62
C ALA A 72 3.48 13.01 -6.50
N SER A 73 3.54 13.81 -7.58
CA SER A 73 4.66 13.83 -8.53
C SER A 73 4.99 12.46 -9.12
N ILE A 74 3.99 11.59 -9.30
CA ILE A 74 4.17 10.20 -9.77
C ILE A 74 4.96 10.16 -11.08
N LYS A 75 4.54 10.96 -12.06
CA LYS A 75 5.21 11.06 -13.37
C LYS A 75 6.69 11.47 -13.28
N LYS A 76 7.04 12.27 -12.28
CA LYS A 76 8.41 12.77 -12.10
C LYS A 76 9.34 11.67 -11.58
N TYR A 77 8.86 10.84 -10.67
CA TYR A 77 9.69 9.86 -9.97
C TYR A 77 9.62 8.45 -10.58
N MET A 78 8.49 8.08 -11.17
CA MET A 78 8.28 6.79 -11.82
C MET A 78 8.44 6.96 -13.34
N SER A 79 7.32 7.17 -14.04
CA SER A 79 7.30 7.45 -15.47
C SER A 79 5.92 7.99 -15.87
N PRO A 80 5.75 8.52 -17.09
CA PRO A 80 4.42 8.82 -17.63
C PRO A 80 3.53 7.58 -17.80
N LEU A 81 4.14 6.38 -17.83
CA LEU A 81 3.48 5.08 -17.98
C LEU A 81 3.10 4.46 -16.62
N PHE A 82 3.10 5.25 -15.55
CA PHE A 82 2.75 4.82 -14.21
C PHE A 82 1.62 5.68 -13.66
N VAL A 83 0.51 5.05 -13.31
CA VAL A 83 -0.71 5.75 -12.87
C VAL A 83 -1.16 5.22 -11.52
N GLY A 84 -1.04 6.04 -10.48
CA GLY A 84 -1.64 5.78 -9.18
C GLY A 84 -3.17 5.80 -9.26
N ILE A 85 -3.83 4.82 -8.64
CA ILE A 85 -5.29 4.64 -8.68
C ILE A 85 -5.93 4.57 -7.29
N GLY A 86 -5.12 4.52 -6.24
CA GLY A 86 -5.61 4.40 -4.87
C GLY A 86 -4.48 4.30 -3.86
N THR A 87 -4.83 4.17 -2.60
CA THR A 87 -3.89 3.84 -1.52
C THR A 87 -4.44 2.72 -0.66
N ASN A 88 -3.64 2.25 0.29
CA ASN A 88 -4.10 1.41 1.39
C ASN A 88 -4.71 2.22 2.56
N GLY A 89 -5.16 3.47 2.33
CA GLY A 89 -5.56 4.39 3.39
C GLY A 89 -4.38 5.04 4.13
N GLY A 90 -3.15 4.68 3.78
CA GLY A 90 -1.89 5.17 4.32
C GLY A 90 -0.94 5.73 3.26
N GLY A 91 0.34 5.38 3.38
CA GLY A 91 1.44 5.92 2.58
C GLY A 91 1.75 5.10 1.32
N GLU A 92 1.01 4.03 1.06
CA GLU A 92 1.26 3.09 -0.02
C GLU A 92 0.26 3.32 -1.15
N CYS A 93 0.77 3.45 -2.38
CA CYS A 93 0.00 3.74 -3.58
C CYS A 93 -0.22 2.47 -4.39
N TYR A 94 -1.47 2.12 -4.64
CA TYR A 94 -1.83 1.17 -5.70
C TYR A 94 -1.76 1.87 -7.04
N ALA A 95 -1.16 1.23 -8.03
CA ALA A 95 -0.95 1.82 -9.34
C ALA A 95 -1.06 0.80 -10.48
N LEU A 96 -1.27 1.34 -11.68
CA LEU A 96 -1.16 0.64 -12.95
C LEU A 96 0.20 0.99 -13.56
N ASP A 97 1.00 -0.04 -13.84
CA ASP A 97 2.31 0.09 -14.45
C ASP A 97 2.29 -0.45 -15.88
N TYR A 98 2.36 0.47 -16.84
CA TYR A 98 2.35 0.23 -18.30
C TYR A 98 3.76 0.12 -18.89
N SER A 99 4.81 0.08 -18.05
CA SER A 99 6.21 0.15 -18.53
C SER A 99 6.61 -1.03 -19.41
N ASP A 100 6.05 -2.22 -19.17
CA ASP A 100 6.36 -3.44 -19.93
C ASP A 100 5.40 -3.66 -21.11
N ASP A 101 4.11 -3.39 -20.91
CA ASP A 101 3.06 -3.53 -21.93
C ASP A 101 1.98 -2.45 -21.74
N ILE A 102 1.87 -1.56 -22.73
CA ILE A 102 0.90 -0.46 -22.71
C ILE A 102 -0.55 -0.92 -22.86
N SER A 103 -0.78 -2.13 -23.36
CA SER A 103 -2.11 -2.70 -23.56
C SER A 103 -2.60 -3.55 -22.39
N SER A 104 -1.69 -3.97 -21.51
CA SER A 104 -1.99 -4.84 -20.37
C SER A 104 -1.09 -4.49 -19.17
N PRO A 105 -1.35 -3.37 -18.48
CA PRO A 105 -0.53 -2.96 -17.35
C PRO A 105 -0.59 -3.97 -16.19
N ASN A 106 0.47 -3.97 -15.40
CA ASN A 106 0.46 -4.67 -14.12
C ASN A 106 -0.17 -3.79 -13.03
N PHE A 107 -0.91 -4.41 -12.12
CA PHE A 107 -1.30 -3.81 -10.86
C PHE A 107 -0.15 -3.96 -9.87
N VAL A 108 0.32 -2.84 -9.36
CA VAL A 108 1.45 -2.75 -8.45
C VAL A 108 1.07 -1.96 -7.21
N ILE A 109 1.89 -2.05 -6.19
CA ILE A 109 1.86 -1.15 -5.04
C ILE A 109 3.27 -0.57 -4.83
N VAL A 110 3.38 0.69 -4.40
CA VAL A 110 4.65 1.40 -4.17
C VAL A 110 4.51 2.40 -3.02
N PRO A 111 5.53 2.62 -2.17
CA PRO A 111 5.47 3.66 -1.15
C PRO A 111 5.44 5.06 -1.78
N LEU A 112 4.47 5.91 -1.44
CA LEU A 112 4.42 7.32 -1.86
C LEU A 112 5.63 8.12 -1.36
N GLY A 113 6.19 7.72 -0.21
CA GLY A 113 7.38 8.34 0.37
C GLY A 113 8.70 7.92 -0.32
N ASP A 114 8.66 6.88 -1.15
CA ASP A 114 9.82 6.31 -1.83
C ASP A 114 9.42 5.80 -3.23
N LEU A 115 8.97 6.72 -4.08
CA LEU A 115 8.57 6.42 -5.46
C LEU A 115 9.81 6.07 -6.30
N ASP A 116 10.09 4.78 -6.40
CA ASP A 116 11.17 4.22 -7.22
C ASP A 116 10.70 2.92 -7.89
N HIS A 117 11.21 2.61 -9.08
CA HIS A 117 10.91 1.35 -9.74
C HIS A 117 11.46 0.12 -9.00
N ALA A 118 12.47 0.28 -8.15
CA ALA A 118 13.01 -0.76 -7.29
C ALA A 118 12.16 -1.01 -6.02
N SER A 119 11.37 -0.02 -5.59
CA SER A 119 10.51 -0.12 -4.40
C SER A 119 9.08 -0.57 -4.72
N LYS A 120 8.74 -0.72 -6.02
CA LYS A 120 7.43 -1.22 -6.45
C LYS A 120 7.33 -2.75 -6.29
N PHE A 121 6.17 -3.22 -5.86
CA PHE A 121 5.83 -4.64 -5.83
C PHE A 121 4.72 -4.95 -6.84
N VAL A 122 4.99 -5.89 -7.75
CA VAL A 122 3.98 -6.35 -8.72
C VAL A 122 3.03 -7.31 -8.04
N ILE A 123 1.75 -6.93 -7.96
CA ILE A 123 0.72 -7.76 -7.33
C ILE A 123 0.20 -8.76 -8.35
N ALA A 124 -0.40 -8.30 -9.45
CA ALA A 124 -1.03 -9.15 -10.45
C ALA A 124 -1.23 -8.40 -11.78
N SER A 125 -1.60 -9.10 -12.84
CA SER A 125 -1.91 -8.53 -14.15
C SER A 125 -3.41 -8.20 -14.34
N SER A 126 -4.22 -8.31 -13.28
CA SER A 126 -5.65 -7.99 -13.29
C SER A 126 -6.11 -7.61 -11.89
N LEU A 127 -7.15 -6.78 -11.78
CA LEU A 127 -7.77 -6.40 -10.51
C LEU A 127 -8.36 -7.62 -9.81
N ALA A 128 -8.94 -8.55 -10.56
CA ALA A 128 -9.42 -9.81 -10.00
C ALA A 128 -8.28 -10.60 -9.35
N GLY A 129 -7.11 -10.66 -9.99
CA GLY A 129 -5.91 -11.29 -9.43
C GLY A 129 -5.38 -10.58 -8.18
N VAL A 130 -5.49 -9.25 -8.11
CA VAL A 130 -5.13 -8.47 -6.89
C VAL A 130 -5.99 -8.91 -5.71
N PHE A 131 -7.32 -8.92 -5.87
CA PHE A 131 -8.23 -9.31 -4.80
C PHE A 131 -8.09 -10.79 -4.43
N GLU A 132 -7.91 -11.68 -5.42
CA GLU A 132 -7.68 -13.11 -5.19
C GLU A 132 -6.43 -13.35 -4.33
N LYS A 133 -5.29 -12.72 -4.68
CA LYS A 133 -4.06 -12.82 -3.89
C LYS A 133 -4.24 -12.27 -2.48
N SER A 134 -4.92 -11.14 -2.33
CA SER A 134 -5.18 -10.53 -1.03
C SER A 134 -6.05 -11.42 -0.14
N LEU A 135 -7.09 -12.04 -0.71
CA LEU A 135 -7.98 -12.97 0.00
C LEU A 135 -7.29 -14.26 0.42
N ASN A 136 -6.36 -14.75 -0.40
CA ASN A 136 -5.59 -15.96 -0.11
C ASN A 136 -4.40 -15.70 0.83
N GLY A 137 -4.07 -14.44 1.11
CA GLY A 137 -2.90 -14.06 1.88
C GLY A 137 -1.58 -14.09 1.10
N ASP A 138 -1.63 -14.24 -0.22
CA ASP A 138 -0.47 -14.16 -1.13
C ASP A 138 -0.05 -12.71 -1.41
N PHE A 139 -0.80 -11.74 -0.89
CA PHE A 139 -0.50 -10.32 -0.91
C PHE A 139 -1.04 -9.66 0.36
N SER A 140 -0.24 -8.80 0.98
CA SER A 140 -0.66 -7.86 2.03
C SER A 140 -0.12 -6.47 1.72
N ASP A 141 -0.87 -5.44 2.08
CA ASP A 141 -0.42 -4.04 2.07
C ASP A 141 0.41 -3.66 3.30
N ALA A 142 0.45 -4.53 4.31
CA ALA A 142 1.26 -4.37 5.51
C ALA A 142 2.74 -4.77 5.29
N ASP A 143 3.06 -5.35 4.13
CA ASP A 143 4.35 -6.00 3.86
C ASP A 143 5.45 -5.07 3.32
N TYR A 144 5.26 -3.74 3.38
CA TYR A 144 6.33 -2.79 3.06
C TYR A 144 7.48 -2.77 4.09
N ASN A 145 7.46 -3.70 5.05
CA ASN A 145 8.56 -4.00 5.95
C ASN A 145 8.92 -5.48 6.06
N ASP A 146 8.39 -6.42 5.27
CA ASP A 146 8.68 -7.85 5.52
C ASP A 146 8.79 -8.84 4.34
N ASN A 147 8.74 -8.43 3.07
CA ASN A 147 9.03 -9.37 1.97
C ASN A 147 10.01 -8.81 0.93
N GLU A 148 11.29 -8.72 1.33
CA GLU A 148 12.42 -8.64 0.42
C GLU A 148 12.64 -9.98 -0.27
N ILE A 149 12.23 -10.08 -1.55
CA ILE A 149 12.73 -11.14 -2.42
C ILE A 149 14.13 -10.75 -2.88
N GLY A 150 15.10 -11.00 -2.00
CA GLY A 150 16.54 -10.83 -2.20
C GLY A 150 17.26 -10.72 -0.85
N PRO A 151 18.49 -11.24 -0.69
CA PRO A 151 19.24 -11.03 0.55
C PRO A 151 19.43 -9.53 0.76
N LEU A 152 18.80 -9.05 1.82
CA LEU A 152 19.05 -7.77 2.47
C LEU A 152 20.53 -7.38 2.36
N THR A 153 20.81 -6.29 1.65
CA THR A 153 22.15 -5.69 1.73
C THR A 153 22.37 -5.18 3.15
N GLU A 154 23.62 -5.17 3.64
CA GLU A 154 23.91 -4.68 4.99
C GLU A 154 23.48 -3.21 5.18
N GLU A 155 23.46 -2.42 4.10
CA GLU A 155 22.94 -1.05 4.10
C GLU A 155 21.43 -1.02 4.38
N MET A 156 20.65 -1.87 3.71
CA MET A 156 19.21 -1.99 3.92
C MET A 156 18.89 -2.53 5.32
N LEU A 157 19.67 -3.49 5.83
CA LEU A 157 19.58 -3.92 7.24
C LEU A 157 19.79 -2.76 8.20
N ASN A 158 20.79 -1.93 7.93
CA ASN A 158 21.11 -0.79 8.78
C ASN A 158 20.03 0.30 8.74
N ILE A 159 19.44 0.55 7.57
CA ILE A 159 18.30 1.47 7.43
C ILE A 159 17.08 0.92 8.20
N ARG A 160 16.75 -0.35 8.02
CA ARG A 160 15.64 -1.02 8.72
C ARG A 160 15.81 -0.97 10.23
N ARG A 161 17.01 -1.32 10.73
CA ARG A 161 17.40 -1.18 12.14
C ARG A 161 17.17 0.24 12.65
N LYS A 162 17.61 1.24 11.88
CA LYS A 162 17.48 2.66 12.26
C LYS A 162 16.02 3.12 12.33
N ASN A 163 15.19 2.71 11.38
CA ASN A 163 13.77 3.09 11.33
C ASN A 163 12.98 2.47 12.50
N ILE A 164 13.19 1.18 12.78
CA ILE A 164 12.56 0.50 13.92
C ILE A 164 12.96 1.18 15.24
N MET A 165 14.22 1.56 15.38
CA MET A 165 14.71 2.26 16.57
C MET A 165 14.12 3.67 16.70
N TYR A 166 13.99 4.40 15.59
CA TYR A 166 13.34 5.71 15.57
C TYR A 166 11.87 5.63 15.99
N GLU A 167 11.13 4.67 15.45
CA GLU A 167 9.72 4.47 15.77
C GLU A 167 9.53 4.01 17.23
N ALA A 168 10.40 3.12 17.72
CA ALA A 168 10.42 2.73 19.12
C ALA A 168 10.63 3.94 20.04
N GLU A 169 11.57 4.83 19.72
CA GLU A 169 11.77 6.07 20.49
C GLU A 169 10.52 6.98 20.47
N ASN A 170 9.82 7.06 19.33
CA ASN A 170 8.57 7.81 19.25
C ASN A 170 7.47 7.23 20.16
N TYR A 171 7.28 5.91 20.16
CA TYR A 171 6.34 5.27 21.10
C TYR A 171 6.75 5.49 22.56
N TRP A 172 8.04 5.42 22.84
CA TRP A 172 8.58 5.68 24.18
C TRP A 172 8.27 7.11 24.65
N GLN A 173 8.51 8.12 23.80
CA GLN A 173 8.22 9.53 24.10
C GLN A 173 6.73 9.78 24.31
N LYS A 174 5.88 9.16 23.49
CA LYS A 174 4.41 9.20 23.61
C LYS A 174 3.86 8.38 24.77
N LYS A 175 4.73 7.67 25.52
CA LYS A 175 4.36 6.76 26.62
C LYS A 175 3.47 5.59 26.17
N GLU A 176 3.51 5.23 24.88
CA GLU A 176 2.78 4.09 24.29
C GLU A 176 3.56 2.78 24.50
N TYR A 177 3.77 2.40 25.77
CA TYR A 177 4.69 1.33 26.16
C TYR A 177 4.34 -0.05 25.59
N SER A 178 3.05 -0.35 25.39
CA SER A 178 2.63 -1.63 24.80
C SER A 178 3.06 -1.76 23.35
N LYS A 179 2.94 -0.68 22.56
CA LYS A 179 3.38 -0.64 21.17
C LYS A 179 4.91 -0.65 21.06
N PHE A 180 5.59 0.08 21.94
CA PHE A 180 7.05 0.04 22.08
C PHE A 180 7.58 -1.39 22.26
N ILE A 181 7.00 -2.16 23.19
CA ILE A 181 7.43 -3.54 23.45
C ILE A 181 7.07 -4.45 22.26
N ALA A 182 5.88 -4.31 21.69
CA ALA A 182 5.43 -5.14 20.58
C ALA A 182 6.32 -4.98 19.34
N LEU A 183 6.71 -3.75 19.00
CA LEU A 183 7.59 -3.45 17.88
C LEU A 183 8.96 -4.11 18.06
N LEU A 184 9.60 -3.93 19.21
CA LEU A 184 10.94 -4.46 19.47
C LEU A 184 11.00 -5.98 19.66
N SER A 185 9.88 -6.60 20.06
CA SER A 185 9.83 -8.06 20.23
C SER A 185 9.67 -8.81 18.90
N LYS A 186 9.16 -8.13 17.88
CA LYS A 186 8.94 -8.69 16.53
C LYS A 186 10.12 -8.46 15.58
N SER A 187 11.06 -7.58 15.92
CA SER A 187 12.02 -7.05 14.96
C SER A 187 13.33 -7.86 14.78
N GLU A 188 13.48 -9.00 15.47
CA GLU A 188 14.70 -9.85 15.49
C GLU A 188 16.03 -9.08 15.72
N LEU A 189 15.95 -7.87 16.29
CA LEU A 189 17.10 -6.98 16.47
C LEU A 189 18.00 -7.45 17.62
N ASP A 190 19.32 -7.34 17.44
CA ASP A 190 20.23 -7.33 18.60
C ASP A 190 20.11 -5.98 19.32
N LEU A 191 19.37 -6.00 20.43
CA LEU A 191 19.07 -4.81 21.21
C LEU A 191 20.25 -4.42 22.08
N THR A 192 20.61 -3.13 22.01
CA THR A 192 21.58 -2.54 22.95
C THR A 192 21.09 -2.64 24.40
N ASP A 193 22.02 -2.62 25.35
CA ASP A 193 21.70 -2.64 26.79
C ASP A 193 20.73 -1.53 27.21
N LEU A 194 20.83 -0.35 26.56
CA LEU A 194 19.93 0.76 26.81
C LEU A 194 18.48 0.42 26.43
N MET A 195 18.28 -0.23 25.29
CA MET A 195 16.94 -0.64 24.84
C MET A 195 16.35 -1.74 25.70
N ARG A 196 17.17 -2.73 26.10
CA ARG A 196 16.74 -3.78 27.02
C ARG A 196 16.27 -3.18 28.35
N LYS A 197 17.01 -2.21 28.89
CA LYS A 197 16.60 -1.45 30.09
C LYS A 197 15.29 -0.68 29.87
N LYS A 198 15.10 -0.03 28.71
CA LYS A 198 13.84 0.65 28.38
C LYS A 198 12.66 -0.32 28.31
N ILE A 199 12.84 -1.52 27.75
CA ILE A 199 11.81 -2.56 27.73
C ILE A 199 11.40 -2.95 29.16
N ASP A 200 12.36 -3.17 30.06
CA ASP A 200 12.05 -3.50 31.45
C ASP A 200 11.31 -2.37 32.17
N MET A 201 11.69 -1.12 31.92
CA MET A 201 10.98 0.05 32.43
C MET A 201 9.55 0.14 31.87
N ALA A 202 9.38 -0.08 30.56
CA ALA A 202 8.08 -0.10 29.91
C ALA A 202 7.16 -1.18 30.51
N LYS A 203 7.68 -2.41 30.71
CA LYS A 203 6.95 -3.51 31.38
C LYS A 203 6.50 -3.12 32.79
N LYS A 204 7.36 -2.45 33.57
CA LYS A 204 7.00 -1.97 34.91
C LYS A 204 5.92 -0.89 34.86
N LYS A 205 6.00 0.06 33.93
CA LYS A 205 5.01 1.14 33.77
C LYS A 205 3.64 0.63 33.34
N ILE A 206 3.58 -0.38 32.47
CA ILE A 206 2.31 -1.03 32.10
C ILE A 206 1.69 -1.71 33.32
N LYS A 207 2.48 -2.43 34.13
CA LYS A 207 1.98 -3.08 35.36
C LYS A 207 1.53 -2.10 36.46
N GLN A 208 1.94 -0.83 36.41
CA GLN A 208 1.53 0.20 37.38
C GLN A 208 0.27 0.97 36.95
N ASN A 209 -0.11 0.87 35.68
CA ASN A 209 -1.28 1.53 35.10
C ASN A 209 -2.48 0.58 34.88
N ASN A 210 -2.34 -0.69 35.28
CA ASN A 210 -3.38 -1.70 35.35
C ASN A 210 -3.68 -2.02 36.81
#